data_AF-A0A381VDE3-F1
#
_entry.id   AF-A0A381VDE3-F1
#
_cell.length_a   1.000
_cell.length_b   1.000
_cell.length_c   1.000
_cell.angle_alpha   90.00
_cell.angle_beta   90.00
_cell.angle_gamma   90.00
#
_symmetry.space_group_name_H-M   'P 1'
#
loop_
_entity.id
_entity.type
_entity.pdbx_description
1 polymer ?
#
loop_
_entity_poly.entity_id
_entity_poly.type
_entity_poly.pdbx_seq_one_letter_code
_entity_poly.pdbx_strand_id
1 'polypeptide(L)'
;MLSVLSLIKNKLVKSVHDCSKGGFAIALSELSIFGNIGCDINIDKLPCEKNLSFEKLLFSESHSRYLLTVDKKNIELVKQFLSKKKISFGILGKFSGDQIKIMYKSKYAIKCTIDIARKKYFNTLGDMLKHG
;
A
#
# COMPACT_ATOMS: atom_id res chain seq x y z
N MET A 1 -13.35 -0.73 -9.98
CA MET A 1 -14.29 -0.11 -9.00
C MET A 1 -15.35 -1.09 -8.47
N LEU A 2 -16.19 -1.73 -9.29
CA LEU A 2 -17.29 -2.60 -8.80
C LEU A 2 -16.82 -3.75 -7.89
N SER A 3 -15.70 -4.39 -8.19
CA SER A 3 -15.16 -5.49 -7.39
C SER A 3 -14.72 -5.06 -5.98
N VAL A 4 -14.15 -3.86 -5.87
CA VAL A 4 -13.79 -3.27 -4.57
C VAL A 4 -15.04 -3.01 -3.75
N LEU A 5 -16.07 -2.41 -4.36
CA LEU A 5 -17.36 -2.19 -3.70
C LEU A 5 -17.99 -3.50 -3.21
N SER A 6 -17.95 -4.57 -4.02
CA SER A 6 -18.42 -5.89 -3.59
C SER A 6 -17.64 -6.41 -2.38
N LEU A 7 -16.31 -6.30 -2.37
CA LEU A 7 -15.49 -6.75 -1.24
C LEU A 7 -15.81 -5.98 0.05
N ILE A 8 -16.04 -4.67 -0.05
CA ILE A 8 -16.46 -3.82 1.08
C ILE A 8 -17.84 -4.24 1.58
N LYS A 9 -18.83 -4.35 0.68
CA LYS A 9 -20.21 -4.75 1.05
C LYS A 9 -20.27 -6.10 1.76
N ASN A 10 -19.41 -7.04 1.37
CA ASN A 10 -19.32 -8.36 1.98
C ASN A 10 -18.40 -8.40 3.23
N LYS A 11 -17.89 -7.25 3.71
CA LYS A 11 -16.99 -7.16 4.88
C LYS A 11 -15.75 -8.06 4.77
N LEU A 12 -15.24 -8.23 3.55
CA LEU A 12 -14.08 -9.09 3.28
C LEU A 12 -12.75 -8.34 3.39
N VAL A 13 -12.77 -7.01 3.34
CA VAL A 13 -11.61 -6.12 3.47
C VAL A 13 -11.73 -5.26 4.73
N LYS A 14 -10.61 -4.95 5.37
CA LYS A 14 -10.52 -4.05 6.53
C LYS A 14 -10.39 -2.60 6.12
N SER A 15 -9.53 -2.32 5.15
CA SER A 15 -9.36 -1.00 4.55
C SER A 15 -9.04 -1.12 3.08
N VAL A 16 -9.33 -0.04 2.36
CA VAL A 16 -9.04 0.11 0.93
C VAL A 16 -8.46 1.50 0.73
N HIS A 17 -7.40 1.59 -0.06
CA HIS A 17 -6.80 2.86 -0.48
C HIS A 17 -6.52 2.79 -1.98
N ASP A 18 -6.89 3.80 -2.75
CA ASP A 18 -6.47 3.89 -4.15
C ASP A 18 -5.00 4.28 -4.27
N CYS A 19 -4.35 3.86 -5.35
CA CYS A 19 -3.04 4.42 -5.73
C CYS A 19 -3.27 5.56 -6.72
N SER A 20 -3.11 6.79 -6.24
CA SER A 20 -3.24 8.02 -7.05
C SER A 20 -1.94 8.82 -7.02
N LYS A 21 -1.95 10.04 -6.48
CA LYS A 21 -0.79 10.94 -6.46
C LYS A 21 0.35 10.35 -5.65
N GLY A 22 1.56 10.34 -6.21
CA GLY A 22 2.74 9.73 -5.60
C GLY A 22 2.75 8.19 -5.62
N GLY A 23 1.73 7.56 -6.19
CA GLY A 23 1.73 6.13 -6.50
C GLY A 23 1.64 5.19 -5.28
N PHE A 24 2.23 4.01 -5.45
CA PHE A 24 2.14 2.91 -4.48
C PHE A 24 2.78 3.26 -3.13
N ALA A 25 3.96 3.87 -3.15
CA ALA A 25 4.72 4.15 -1.94
C ALA A 25 3.99 5.13 -1.02
N ILE A 26 3.35 6.15 -1.59
CA ILE A 26 2.55 7.11 -0.82
C ILE A 26 1.28 6.47 -0.29
N ALA A 27 0.51 5.76 -1.12
CA ALA A 27 -0.71 5.07 -0.67
C ALA A 27 -0.43 4.06 0.47
N LEU A 28 0.68 3.30 0.39
CA LEU A 28 1.10 2.40 1.46
C LEU A 28 1.50 3.15 2.74
N SER A 29 2.22 4.27 2.57
CA SER A 29 2.64 5.11 3.69
C SER A 29 1.44 5.72 4.40
N GLU A 30 0.45 6.22 3.66
CA GLU A 30 -0.80 6.77 4.21
C GLU A 30 -1.56 5.71 5.00
N LEU A 31 -1.75 4.50 4.46
CA LEU A 31 -2.34 3.39 5.20
C LEU A 31 -1.61 3.12 6.54
N SER A 32 -0.29 3.19 6.54
CA SER A 32 0.53 2.97 7.73
C SER A 32 0.45 4.14 8.73
N ILE A 33 0.50 5.37 8.23
CA ILE A 33 0.43 6.63 9.00
C ILE A 33 -0.93 6.76 9.69
N PHE A 34 -2.03 6.61 8.95
CA PHE A 34 -3.39 6.72 9.48
C PHE A 34 -3.76 5.52 10.36
N GLY A 35 -3.23 4.33 10.05
CA GLY A 35 -3.38 3.15 10.90
C GLY A 35 -2.49 3.12 12.14
N ASN A 36 -1.53 4.04 12.25
CA ASN A 36 -0.49 4.07 13.28
C ASN A 36 0.20 2.70 13.48
N ILE A 37 0.53 2.03 12.37
CA ILE A 37 1.09 0.68 12.36
C ILE A 37 2.07 0.53 11.21
N GLY A 38 3.21 -0.11 11.46
CA GLY A 38 4.22 -0.44 10.46
C GLY A 38 3.75 -1.48 9.45
N CYS A 39 4.56 -1.74 8.44
CA CYS A 39 4.32 -2.79 7.45
C CYS A 39 5.63 -3.40 6.94
N ASP A 40 5.53 -4.64 6.46
CA ASP A 40 6.61 -5.36 5.80
C ASP A 40 6.12 -5.86 4.45
N ILE A 41 6.59 -5.23 3.38
CA ILE A 41 6.03 -5.34 2.04
C ILE A 41 7.12 -5.65 1.03
N ASN A 42 6.89 -6.66 0.20
CA ASN A 42 7.75 -7.02 -0.92
C ASN A 42 7.14 -6.53 -2.24
N ILE A 43 7.81 -5.58 -2.89
CA ILE A 43 7.34 -4.98 -4.15
C ILE A 43 7.66 -5.83 -5.40
N ASP A 44 8.51 -6.86 -5.29
CA ASP A 44 8.70 -7.84 -6.37
C ASP A 44 7.41 -8.65 -6.64
N LYS A 45 6.44 -8.60 -5.72
CA LYS A 45 5.12 -9.26 -5.85
C LYS A 45 4.05 -8.36 -6.44
N LEU A 46 4.39 -7.14 -6.87
CA LEU A 46 3.42 -6.24 -7.48
C LEU A 46 2.92 -6.83 -8.82
N PRO A 47 1.60 -6.82 -9.06
CA PRO A 47 1.03 -7.20 -10.34
C PRO A 47 1.28 -6.09 -11.38
N CYS A 48 2.42 -6.13 -12.07
CA CYS A 48 2.79 -5.13 -13.06
C CYS A 48 3.54 -5.74 -14.26
N GLU A 49 3.88 -4.90 -15.23
CA GLU A 49 4.79 -5.27 -16.31
C GLU A 49 6.15 -5.71 -15.77
N LYS A 50 6.82 -6.60 -16.51
CA LYS A 50 8.17 -7.05 -16.16
C LYS A 50 9.17 -5.91 -16.38
N ASN A 51 10.26 -5.94 -15.61
CA ASN A 51 11.43 -5.05 -15.77
C ASN A 51 11.14 -3.55 -15.59
N LEU A 52 10.12 -3.18 -14.81
CA LEU A 52 9.96 -1.79 -14.38
C LEU A 52 11.12 -1.36 -13.46
N SER A 53 11.52 -0.10 -13.57
CA SER A 53 12.50 0.48 -12.66
C SER A 53 11.93 0.57 -11.24
N PHE A 54 12.82 0.68 -10.25
CA PHE A 54 12.43 0.77 -8.84
C PHE A 54 11.50 1.97 -8.60
N GLU A 55 11.81 3.10 -9.22
CA GLU A 55 11.03 4.35 -9.12
C GLU A 55 9.64 4.17 -9.73
N LYS A 56 9.53 3.47 -10.88
CA LYS A 56 8.23 3.18 -11.49
C LYS A 56 7.37 2.25 -10.63
N LEU A 57 7.98 1.26 -9.98
CA LEU A 57 7.24 0.38 -9.04
C LEU A 57 6.66 1.18 -7.86
N LEU A 58 7.41 2.15 -7.34
CA LEU A 58 7.01 2.92 -6.17
C LEU A 58 6.07 4.09 -6.50
N PHE A 59 6.38 4.86 -7.54
CA PHE A 59 5.79 6.19 -7.76
C PHE A 59 4.96 6.31 -9.03
N SER A 60 4.79 5.22 -9.81
CA SER A 60 3.84 5.24 -10.92
C SER A 60 2.44 5.58 -10.42
N GLU A 61 1.78 6.51 -11.12
CA GLU A 61 0.40 6.94 -10.89
C GLU A 61 -0.60 6.27 -11.85
N SER A 62 -0.23 5.10 -12.41
CA SER A 62 -1.13 4.37 -13.32
C SER A 62 -2.49 4.10 -12.68
N HIS A 63 -3.54 4.24 -13.49
CA HIS A 63 -4.93 4.22 -13.03
C HIS A 63 -5.40 2.84 -12.55
N SER A 64 -6.55 2.83 -11.87
CA SER A 64 -7.30 1.62 -11.50
C SER A 64 -6.57 0.63 -10.58
N ARG A 65 -5.70 1.13 -9.70
CA ARG A 65 -4.98 0.32 -8.69
C ARG A 65 -5.49 0.64 -7.29
N TYR A 66 -5.59 -0.40 -6.47
CA TYR A 66 -6.06 -0.31 -5.09
C TYR A 66 -5.20 -1.18 -4.19
N LEU A 67 -4.90 -0.69 -2.99
CA LEU A 67 -4.38 -1.45 -1.87
C LEU A 67 -5.54 -1.91 -1.01
N LEU A 68 -5.57 -3.20 -0.72
CA LEU A 68 -6.57 -3.82 0.14
C LEU A 68 -5.87 -4.40 1.36
N THR A 69 -6.34 -4.05 2.55
CA THR A 69 -5.95 -4.78 3.76
C THR A 69 -7.03 -5.82 4.08
N VAL A 70 -6.61 -7.03 4.37
CA VAL A 70 -7.51 -8.19 4.50
C VAL A 70 -7.10 -8.98 5.73
N ASP A 71 -8.09 -9.40 6.52
CA ASP A 71 -7.84 -10.33 7.62
C ASP A 71 -7.28 -11.66 7.09
N LYS A 72 -6.33 -12.25 7.82
CA LYS A 72 -5.67 -13.51 7.39
C LYS A 72 -6.68 -14.62 7.04
N LYS A 73 -7.78 -14.73 7.79
CA LYS A 73 -8.88 -15.68 7.55
C LYS A 73 -9.62 -15.47 6.23
N ASN A 74 -9.64 -14.24 5.70
CA ASN A 74 -10.38 -13.88 4.50
C ASN A 74 -9.51 -13.87 3.22
N ILE A 75 -8.18 -14.01 3.34
CA ILE A 75 -7.26 -13.90 2.19
C ILE A 75 -7.65 -14.85 1.05
N GLU A 76 -7.93 -16.11 1.35
CA GLU A 76 -8.24 -17.09 0.32
C GLU A 76 -9.57 -16.80 -0.38
N LEU A 77 -10.59 -16.37 0.37
CA LEU A 77 -11.86 -15.93 -0.21
C LEU A 77 -11.70 -14.72 -1.14
N VAL A 78 -10.91 -13.73 -0.73
CA VAL A 78 -10.63 -12.54 -1.55
C VAL A 78 -9.86 -12.91 -2.82
N LYS A 79 -8.84 -13.78 -2.72
CA LYS A 79 -8.10 -14.28 -3.88
C LYS A 79 -9.03 -14.95 -4.88
N GLN A 80 -9.86 -15.89 -4.42
CA GLN A 80 -10.81 -16.61 -5.28
C GLN A 80 -11.80 -15.65 -5.94
N PHE A 81 -12.31 -14.66 -5.21
CA PHE A 81 -13.20 -13.64 -5.74
C PHE A 81 -12.53 -12.82 -6.87
N LEU A 82 -11.30 -12.36 -6.66
CA LEU A 82 -10.55 -11.57 -7.66
C LEU A 82 -10.18 -12.42 -8.88
N SER A 83 -9.74 -13.67 -8.67
CA SER A 83 -9.42 -14.61 -9.76
C SER A 83 -10.63 -14.93 -10.62
N LYS A 84 -11.81 -15.19 -10.03
CA LYS A 84 -13.06 -15.41 -10.78
C LYS A 84 -13.42 -14.22 -11.67
N LYS A 85 -13.07 -13.01 -11.23
CA LYS A 85 -13.28 -11.78 -12.01
C LYS A 85 -12.11 -11.42 -12.93
N LYS A 86 -11.10 -12.28 -13.05
CA LYS A 86 -9.88 -12.07 -13.86
C LYS A 86 -9.15 -10.75 -13.54
N ILE A 87 -9.16 -10.35 -12.27
CA ILE A 87 -8.46 -9.15 -11.81
C ILE A 87 -7.03 -9.53 -11.45
N SER A 88 -6.05 -8.76 -11.93
CA SER A 88 -4.65 -8.93 -11.53
C SER A 88 -4.42 -8.42 -10.11
N PHE A 89 -3.77 -9.23 -9.27
CA PHE A 89 -3.49 -8.88 -7.87
C PHE A 89 -2.19 -9.54 -7.37
N GLY A 90 -1.64 -9.01 -6.28
CA GLY A 90 -0.49 -9.59 -5.59
C GLY A 90 -0.63 -9.45 -4.08
N ILE A 91 -0.17 -10.47 -3.33
CA ILE A 91 -0.09 -10.42 -1.86
C ILE A 91 1.29 -9.94 -1.47
N LEU A 92 1.38 -8.67 -1.12
CA LEU A 92 2.66 -7.99 -1.00
C LEU A 92 3.31 -8.20 0.37
N GLY A 93 2.51 -8.39 1.43
CA GLY A 93 3.03 -8.56 2.78
C GLY A 93 1.97 -8.35 3.85
N LYS A 94 2.37 -7.78 4.99
CA LYS A 94 1.51 -7.59 6.17
C LYS A 94 1.81 -6.29 6.91
N PHE A 95 0.81 -5.77 7.61
CA PHE A 95 0.99 -4.71 8.60
C PHE A 95 1.42 -5.31 9.94
N SER A 96 2.46 -4.74 10.56
CA SER A 96 3.01 -5.14 11.85
C SER A 96 4.14 -4.19 12.27
N GLY A 97 4.35 -4.04 13.58
CA GLY A 97 5.46 -3.26 14.12
C GLY A 97 5.25 -1.75 13.98
N ASP A 98 6.36 -1.01 13.98
CA ASP A 98 6.43 0.45 14.05
C ASP A 98 7.21 1.07 12.88
N GLN A 99 7.53 0.27 11.86
CA GLN A 99 8.29 0.69 10.68
C GLN A 99 7.59 0.33 9.38
N ILE A 100 7.62 1.25 8.42
CA ILE A 100 7.32 1.01 7.01
C ILE A 100 8.57 0.42 6.39
N LYS A 101 8.53 -0.87 6.03
CA LYS A 101 9.62 -1.60 5.37
C LYS A 101 9.19 -2.04 3.99
N ILE A 102 9.96 -1.64 2.98
CA ILE A 102 9.77 -2.05 1.59
C ILE A 102 11.00 -2.83 1.12
N MET A 103 10.75 -4.09 0.74
CA MET A 103 11.74 -5.02 0.20
C MET A 103 11.68 -5.04 -1.32
N TYR A 104 12.85 -4.97 -1.96
CA TYR A 104 13.06 -5.09 -3.39
C TYR A 104 14.31 -5.93 -3.66
N LYS A 105 14.21 -6.95 -4.53
CA LYS A 105 15.30 -7.88 -4.85
C LYS A 105 15.98 -8.45 -3.60
N SER A 106 15.16 -8.94 -2.67
CA SER A 106 15.58 -9.54 -1.39
C SER A 106 16.34 -8.62 -0.43
N LYS A 107 16.32 -7.29 -0.65
CA LYS A 107 16.91 -6.29 0.26
C LYS A 107 15.85 -5.27 0.68
N TYR A 108 15.92 -4.79 1.91
CA TYR A 108 15.09 -3.67 2.35
C TYR A 108 15.62 -2.37 1.76
N ALA A 109 14.96 -1.89 0.72
CA ALA A 109 15.31 -0.64 0.04
C ALA A 109 14.82 0.59 0.82
N ILE A 110 13.70 0.47 1.55
CA ILE A 110 13.14 1.55 2.37
C ILE A 110 12.85 1.03 3.77
N LYS A 111 13.26 1.80 4.78
CA LYS A 111 12.85 1.65 6.17
C LYS A 111 12.60 3.04 6.76
N CYS A 112 11.41 3.26 7.32
CA CYS A 112 11.05 4.51 7.98
C CYS A 112 10.18 4.20 9.20
N THR A 113 10.46 4.80 10.35
CA THR A 113 9.58 4.65 11.52
C THR A 113 8.27 5.40 11.31
N ILE A 114 7.19 4.87 11.86
CA ILE A 114 5.86 5.47 11.77
C ILE A 114 5.85 6.88 12.39
N ASP A 115 6.58 7.09 13.48
CA ASP A 115 6.68 8.40 14.13
C ASP A 115 7.28 9.46 13.21
N ILE A 116 8.39 9.14 12.52
CA ILE A 116 9.02 10.07 11.57
C ILE A 116 8.08 10.31 10.38
N ALA A 117 7.46 9.26 9.85
CA ALA A 117 6.53 9.37 8.73
C ALA A 117 5.33 10.26 9.08
N ARG A 118 4.71 10.05 10.25
CA ARG A 118 3.59 10.85 10.77
C ARG A 118 4.00 12.30 10.98
N LYS A 119 5.13 12.56 11.65
CA LYS A 119 5.62 13.92 11.89
C LYS A 119 5.79 14.67 10.57
N LYS A 120 6.43 14.07 9.58
CA LYS A 120 6.59 14.69 8.26
C LYS A 120 5.25 14.92 7.57
N TYR A 121 4.37 13.94 7.56
CA TYR A 121 3.09 14.06 6.86
C TYR A 121 2.21 15.18 7.43
N PHE A 122 2.07 15.27 8.75
CA PHE A 122 1.16 16.23 9.37
C PHE A 122 1.75 17.64 9.56
N ASN A 123 3.08 17.77 9.74
CA ASN A 123 3.67 19.04 10.15
C ASN A 123 4.42 19.78 9.05
N THR A 124 4.82 19.13 7.94
CA THR A 124 5.72 19.75 6.95
C THR A 124 5.20 21.09 6.44
N LEU A 125 3.94 21.18 6.02
CA LEU A 125 3.38 22.45 5.53
C LEU A 125 3.35 23.52 6.63
N GLY A 126 2.96 23.15 7.85
CA GLY A 126 2.92 24.08 8.99
C GLY A 126 4.31 24.58 9.38
N ASP A 127 5.32 23.71 9.33
CA ASP A 127 6.71 24.06 9.62
C ASP A 127 7.28 24.96 8.52
N MET A 128 6.94 24.71 7.24
CA MET A 128 7.33 25.58 6.13
C MET A 128 6.72 26.98 6.25
N LEU A 129 5.46 27.11 6.66
CA LEU A 129 4.81 28.41 6.80
C LEU A 129 5.33 29.24 7.99
N LYS A 130 5.89 28.60 9.02
CA LYS A 130 6.46 29.29 10.19
C LYS A 130 7.87 29.85 9.95
N HIS A 131 8.57 29.31 8.95
CA HIS A 131 9.98 29.61 8.69
C HIS A 131 10.25 30.04 7.24
N GLY A 132 9.19 30.25 6.45
CA GLY A 132 9.24 30.75 5.08
C GLY A 132 8.86 32.22 4.96
#